data_AF-A0A968DLD9-F1
#
_entry.id   AF-A0A968DLD9-F1
#
_cell.length_a   1.000
_cell.length_b   1.000
_cell.length_c   1.000
_cell.angle_alpha   90.00
_cell.angle_beta   90.00
_cell.angle_gamma   90.00
#
_symmetry.space_group_name_H-M   'P 1'
#
loop_
_entity.id
_entity.type
_entity.pdbx_description
1 polymer ?
#
loop_
_entity_poly.entity_id
_entity_poly.type
_entity_poly.pdbx_seq_one_letter_code
_entity_poly.pdbx_strand_id
1 'polypeptide(L)'
;AHTDTQLDQDQPSRISGILNRVRNFFQSSKETSQKVISTLMYGDQAILLLAKIPIEKLEYGEDGVPLIPDNLIPLGEITLSEEIRQDAKEMIDFFSNAGVSIKLLPDDDPEDAIAFAKQVEIYPIDDVPIDSISGDHLGEMNRLSFSQAVKTNTIFSR
;
A
#
# COMPACT_ATOMS: atom_id res chain seq x y z
N ALA A 1 21.66 39.10 -12.59
CA ALA A 1 22.19 38.32 -11.46
C ALA A 1 21.21 37.20 -11.19
N HIS A 2 21.74 35.98 -11.12
CA HIS A 2 21.23 34.69 -10.62
C HIS A 2 19.88 34.71 -9.86
N THR A 3 19.01 33.70 -9.95
CA THR A 3 19.36 32.30 -9.64
C THR A 3 18.47 31.28 -10.37
N ASP A 4 19.15 30.25 -10.89
CA ASP A 4 18.62 29.01 -11.43
C ASP A 4 17.81 28.22 -10.39
N THR A 5 16.65 27.72 -10.81
CA THR A 5 15.91 26.66 -10.12
C THR A 5 16.57 25.33 -10.46
N GLN A 6 17.36 24.79 -9.53
CA GLN A 6 17.82 23.40 -9.60
C GLN A 6 16.61 22.47 -9.54
N LEU A 7 16.28 21.82 -10.66
CA LEU A 7 15.50 20.60 -10.66
C LEU A 7 16.35 19.53 -9.97
N ASP A 8 15.79 18.99 -8.89
CA ASP A 8 16.31 17.86 -8.13
C ASP A 8 16.40 16.62 -9.05
N GLN A 9 17.61 16.30 -9.51
CA GLN A 9 17.91 15.20 -10.45
C GLN A 9 18.47 13.97 -9.72
N ASP A 10 17.84 13.50 -8.64
CA ASP A 10 18.36 12.31 -7.91
C ASP A 10 17.37 11.15 -7.75
N GLN A 11 16.64 10.83 -8.84
CA GLN A 11 15.82 9.61 -8.96
C GLN A 11 16.17 8.62 -10.10
N PRO A 12 17.37 8.58 -10.74
CA PRO A 12 17.66 7.55 -11.75
C PRO A 12 18.18 6.21 -11.17
N SER A 13 18.54 6.14 -9.88
CA SER A 13 19.26 5.00 -9.29
C SER A 13 18.35 3.87 -8.78
N ARG A 14 17.08 4.15 -8.43
CA ARG A 14 16.14 3.14 -7.91
C ARG A 14 15.45 2.32 -8.99
N ILE A 15 15.05 2.96 -10.09
CA ILE A 15 14.36 2.34 -11.23
C ILE A 15 15.26 1.30 -11.91
N SER A 16 16.55 1.62 -12.08
CA SER A 16 17.55 0.69 -12.64
C SER A 16 17.69 -0.59 -11.82
N GLY A 17 17.65 -0.48 -10.49
CA GLY A 17 17.74 -1.63 -9.58
C GLY A 17 16.52 -2.55 -9.66
N ILE A 18 15.33 -2.02 -9.88
CA ILE A 18 14.11 -2.82 -10.05
C ILE A 18 14.10 -3.46 -11.45
N LEU A 19 14.40 -2.71 -12.50
CA LEU A 19 14.48 -3.23 -13.88
C LEU A 19 15.48 -4.38 -14.03
N ASN A 20 16.63 -4.30 -13.37
CA ASN A 20 17.62 -5.39 -13.36
C ASN A 20 17.13 -6.63 -12.61
N ARG A 21 16.32 -6.47 -11.57
CA ARG A 21 15.69 -7.59 -10.84
C ARG A 21 14.55 -8.23 -11.64
N VAL A 22 13.77 -7.42 -12.35
CA VAL A 22 12.70 -7.86 -13.26
C VAL A 22 13.27 -8.66 -14.44
N ARG A 23 14.40 -8.23 -15.02
CA ARG A 23 15.10 -9.00 -16.07
C ARG A 23 15.51 -10.39 -15.58
N ASN A 24 16.00 -10.49 -14.35
CA ASN A 24 16.39 -11.76 -13.74
C ASN A 24 15.16 -12.63 -13.36
N PHE A 25 14.02 -12.01 -13.03
CA PHE A 25 12.75 -12.69 -12.75
C PHE A 25 12.21 -13.44 -13.97
N PHE A 26 12.19 -12.79 -15.14
CA PHE A 26 11.75 -13.43 -16.38
C PHE A 26 12.71 -14.52 -16.89
N GLN A 27 13.97 -14.51 -16.46
CA GLN A 27 14.98 -15.53 -16.84
C GLN A 27 15.03 -16.74 -15.89
N SER A 28 14.40 -16.67 -14.70
CA SER A 28 14.55 -17.68 -13.65
C SER A 28 13.22 -18.35 -13.31
N SER A 29 12.88 -19.44 -14.01
CA SER A 29 11.61 -20.14 -13.79
C SER A 29 11.57 -20.95 -12.48
N LYS A 30 10.38 -20.96 -11.86
CA LYS A 30 9.87 -21.76 -10.72
C LYS A 30 10.23 -21.39 -9.27
N GLU A 31 11.47 -21.07 -8.90
CA GLU A 31 11.79 -20.77 -7.47
C GLU A 31 11.74 -19.28 -7.08
N THR A 32 11.79 -18.37 -8.07
CA THR A 32 11.96 -16.92 -7.82
C THR A 32 10.64 -16.18 -7.56
N SER A 33 9.49 -16.83 -7.73
CA SER A 33 8.16 -16.19 -7.67
C SER A 33 7.79 -15.63 -6.30
N GLN A 34 8.14 -16.32 -5.21
CA GLN A 34 7.73 -15.87 -3.86
C GLN A 34 8.48 -14.63 -3.38
N LYS A 35 9.78 -14.52 -3.70
CA LYS A 35 10.63 -13.41 -3.24
C LYS A 35 10.42 -12.12 -4.03
N VAL A 36 9.98 -12.21 -5.28
CA VAL A 36 9.70 -11.04 -6.12
C VAL A 36 8.31 -10.48 -5.83
N ILE A 37 7.29 -11.32 -5.62
CA ILE A 37 5.96 -10.85 -5.18
C ILE A 37 6.07 -10.07 -3.85
N SER A 38 6.83 -10.58 -2.89
CA SER A 38 7.05 -9.86 -1.61
C SER A 38 7.87 -8.57 -1.76
N THR A 39 8.60 -8.38 -2.86
CA THR A 39 9.37 -7.15 -3.15
C THR A 39 8.56 -6.15 -3.98
N LEU A 40 7.50 -6.60 -4.66
CA LEU A 40 6.60 -5.76 -5.46
C LEU A 40 5.39 -5.23 -4.66
N MET A 41 5.17 -5.72 -3.44
CA MET A 41 4.23 -5.16 -2.49
C MET A 41 4.99 -4.23 -1.53
N TYR A 42 5.09 -2.95 -1.87
CA TYR A 42 5.59 -1.92 -0.97
C TYR A 42 4.38 -1.20 -0.36
N GLY A 43 3.92 -1.64 0.81
CA GLY A 43 2.70 -1.12 1.44
C GLY A 43 1.44 -1.47 0.65
N ASP A 44 0.44 -0.59 0.67
CA ASP A 44 -0.87 -0.73 0.01
C ASP A 44 -0.84 -0.48 -1.51
N GLN A 45 0.26 -0.86 -2.16
CA GLN A 45 0.49 -0.63 -3.58
C GLN A 45 0.60 -1.95 -4.34
N ALA A 46 -0.30 -2.15 -5.31
CA ALA A 46 -0.22 -3.24 -6.25
C ALA A 46 0.59 -2.83 -7.48
N ILE A 47 1.73 -3.50 -7.70
CA ILE A 47 2.61 -3.26 -8.84
C ILE A 47 2.36 -4.30 -9.94
N LEU A 48 1.94 -3.84 -11.12
CA LEU A 48 1.75 -4.63 -12.32
C LEU A 48 2.92 -4.41 -13.28
N LEU A 49 3.67 -5.47 -13.57
CA LEU A 49 4.76 -5.42 -14.54
C LEU A 49 4.22 -5.71 -15.95
N LEU A 50 4.52 -4.79 -16.88
CA LEU A 50 4.16 -4.93 -18.28
C LEU A 50 5.40 -5.30 -19.11
N ALA A 51 5.28 -6.37 -19.88
CA ALA A 51 6.24 -6.76 -20.88
C ALA A 51 5.51 -7.09 -22.18
N LYS A 52 6.16 -6.84 -23.32
CA LYS A 52 5.69 -7.30 -24.62
C LYS A 52 6.60 -8.37 -25.16
N ILE A 53 6.02 -9.16 -26.03
CA ILE A 53 6.74 -10.14 -26.81
C ILE A 53 6.36 -9.98 -28.29
N PRO A 54 7.33 -9.85 -29.20
CA PRO A 54 7.05 -9.79 -30.62
C PRO A 54 6.94 -11.21 -31.19
N ILE A 55 5.89 -11.95 -30.81
CA ILE A 55 5.59 -13.28 -31.37
C ILE A 55 4.20 -13.27 -32.02
N GLU A 56 4.05 -14.06 -33.08
CA GLU A 56 2.76 -14.22 -33.78
C GLU A 56 1.82 -15.19 -33.05
N LYS A 57 2.35 -16.11 -32.24
CA LYS A 57 1.57 -17.12 -31.53
C LYS A 57 2.22 -17.52 -30.20
N LEU A 58 1.42 -17.53 -29.13
CA LEU A 58 1.80 -18.06 -27.81
C LEU A 58 1.87 -19.59 -27.83
N GLU A 59 2.90 -20.13 -27.22
CA GLU A 59 3.03 -21.57 -26.96
C GLU A 59 2.42 -21.92 -25.60
N TYR A 60 1.89 -23.13 -25.50
CA TYR A 60 1.23 -23.63 -24.29
C TYR A 60 1.84 -24.96 -23.91
N GLY A 61 2.01 -25.19 -22.61
CA GLY A 61 2.42 -26.48 -22.06
C GLY A 61 1.33 -27.55 -22.21
N GLU A 62 1.69 -28.80 -21.92
CA GLU A 62 0.74 -29.92 -21.95
C GLU A 62 -0.44 -29.76 -20.97
N ASP A 63 -0.27 -28.92 -19.95
CA ASP A 63 -1.28 -28.54 -18.96
C ASP A 63 -2.18 -27.38 -19.42
N GLY A 64 -1.97 -26.86 -20.63
CA GLY A 64 -2.69 -25.70 -21.16
C GLY A 64 -2.26 -24.37 -20.55
N VAL A 65 -1.16 -24.33 -19.78
CA VAL A 65 -0.59 -23.09 -19.25
C VAL A 65 0.29 -22.43 -20.32
N PRO A 66 0.14 -21.12 -20.59
CA PRO A 66 1.02 -20.42 -21.52
C PRO A 66 2.49 -20.52 -21.08
N LEU A 67 3.37 -20.89 -22.00
CA LEU A 67 4.82 -20.88 -21.75
C LEU A 67 5.33 -19.44 -21.83
N ILE A 68 6.07 -19.03 -20.81
CA ILE A 68 6.70 -17.70 -20.74
C ILE A 68 7.98 -17.74 -21.58
N PRO A 69 8.10 -16.96 -22.67
CA PRO A 69 9.28 -17.05 -23.52
C PRO A 69 10.44 -16.19 -23.02
N ASP A 70 11.67 -16.58 -23.36
CA ASP A 70 12.91 -15.97 -22.85
C ASP A 70 13.18 -14.54 -23.35
N ASN A 71 12.46 -14.09 -24.38
CA ASN A 71 12.70 -12.83 -25.09
C ASN A 71 11.69 -11.72 -24.77
N LEU A 72 11.13 -11.71 -23.55
CA LEU A 72 10.26 -10.63 -23.09
C LEU A 72 10.98 -9.28 -23.08
N ILE A 73 10.35 -8.28 -23.70
CA ILE A 73 10.82 -6.90 -23.73
C ILE A 73 10.04 -6.14 -22.64
N PRO A 74 10.70 -5.68 -21.56
CA PRO A 74 10.01 -4.91 -20.53
C PRO A 74 9.50 -3.59 -21.12
N LEU A 75 8.26 -3.25 -20.80
CA LEU A 75 7.62 -1.99 -21.21
C LEU A 75 7.57 -0.99 -20.06
N GLY A 76 7.33 -1.47 -18.84
CA GLY A 76 7.24 -0.63 -17.66
C GLY A 76 6.46 -1.30 -16.55
N GLU A 77 6.12 -0.52 -15.53
CA GLU A 77 5.27 -0.93 -14.42
C GLU A 77 4.07 0.02 -14.30
N ILE A 78 2.97 -0.51 -13.79
CA ILE A 78 1.81 0.26 -13.35
C ILE A 78 1.70 0.04 -11.84
N THR A 79 1.76 1.13 -11.09
CA THR A 79 1.48 1.12 -9.65
C THR A 79 0.04 1.53 -9.45
N LEU A 80 -0.72 0.67 -8.79
CA LEU A 80 -2.05 0.97 -8.29
C LEU A 80 -1.90 1.22 -6.78
N SER A 81 -2.38 2.35 -6.32
CA SER A 81 -2.39 2.71 -4.90
C SER A 81 -3.78 3.14 -4.50
N GLU A 82 -4.19 2.77 -3.29
CA GLU A 82 -5.36 3.39 -2.69
C GLU A 82 -5.03 4.84 -2.31
N GLU A 83 -5.91 5.77 -2.69
CA GLU A 83 -5.78 7.19 -2.35
C GLU A 83 -6.91 7.62 -1.43
N ILE A 84 -6.56 8.46 -0.46
CA ILE A 84 -7.54 9.12 0.39
C ILE A 84 -8.36 10.08 -0.46
N ARG A 85 -9.69 10.01 -0.32
CA ARG A 85 -10.59 10.96 -0.96
C ARG A 85 -10.19 12.40 -0.61
N GLN A 86 -10.13 13.26 -1.61
CA GLN A 86 -9.71 14.66 -1.43
C GLN A 86 -10.61 15.44 -0.45
N ASP A 87 -11.88 15.05 -0.32
CA ASP A 87 -12.87 15.65 0.58
C ASP A 87 -12.96 14.97 1.95
N ALA A 88 -12.11 13.97 2.23
CA ALA A 88 -12.15 13.22 3.49
C ALA A 88 -11.97 14.14 4.70
N LYS A 89 -11.00 15.05 4.65
CA LYS A 89 -10.74 16.02 5.72
C LYS A 89 -11.95 16.91 5.99
N GLU A 90 -12.56 17.47 4.94
CA GLU A 90 -13.74 18.33 5.08
C GLU A 90 -14.91 17.58 5.73
N MET A 91 -15.14 16.34 5.31
CA MET A 91 -16.19 15.49 5.89
C MET A 91 -15.92 15.18 7.37
N ILE A 92 -14.66 14.85 7.70
CA ILE A 92 -14.20 14.59 9.06
C ILE A 92 -14.38 15.83 9.95
N ASP A 93 -13.98 17.00 9.47
CA ASP A 93 -14.13 18.27 10.18
C ASP A 93 -15.61 18.59 10.40
N PHE A 94 -16.47 18.38 9.40
CA PHE A 94 -17.90 18.59 9.51
C PHE A 94 -18.53 17.77 10.64
N PHE A 95 -18.23 16.47 10.71
CA PHE A 95 -18.75 15.59 11.75
C PHE A 95 -18.13 15.86 13.12
N SER A 96 -16.82 16.11 13.17
CA SER A 96 -16.11 16.41 14.42
C SER A 96 -16.62 17.70 15.06
N ASN A 97 -16.83 18.76 14.26
CA ASN A 97 -17.40 20.02 14.71
C ASN A 97 -18.87 19.89 15.17
N ALA A 98 -19.59 18.89 14.67
CA ALA A 98 -20.93 18.54 15.15
C ALA A 98 -20.92 17.70 16.44
N GLY A 99 -19.74 17.40 17.00
CA GLY A 99 -19.58 16.60 18.21
C GLY A 99 -19.70 15.08 17.98
N VAL A 100 -19.58 14.63 16.73
CA VAL A 100 -19.57 13.20 16.40
C VAL A 100 -18.17 12.64 16.62
N SER A 101 -18.07 11.56 17.41
CA SER A 101 -16.81 10.83 17.58
C SER A 101 -16.58 9.93 16.36
N ILE A 102 -15.45 10.12 15.69
CA ILE A 102 -15.04 9.32 14.53
C ILE A 102 -14.19 8.14 15.01
N LYS A 103 -14.41 6.97 14.42
CA LYS A 103 -13.66 5.72 14.66
C LYS A 103 -13.17 5.17 13.33
N LEU A 104 -11.94 4.66 13.30
CA LEU A 104 -11.32 4.01 12.16
C LEU A 104 -11.31 2.50 12.37
N LEU A 105 -11.76 1.77 11.35
CA LEU A 105 -11.80 0.32 11.33
C LEU A 105 -11.08 -0.19 10.07
N PRO A 106 -9.73 -0.16 10.04
CA PRO A 106 -8.99 -0.73 8.93
C PRO A 106 -9.19 -2.25 8.86
N ASP A 107 -9.33 -2.76 7.65
CA ASP A 107 -9.37 -4.20 7.39
C ASP A 107 -7.96 -4.83 7.43
N ASP A 108 -6.93 -4.05 7.09
CA ASP A 108 -5.51 -4.48 6.99
C ASP A 108 -4.62 -3.81 8.07
N ASP A 109 -3.48 -3.22 7.68
CA ASP A 109 -2.42 -2.80 8.61
C ASP A 109 -2.87 -1.59 9.46
N PRO A 110 -2.85 -1.69 10.81
CA PRO A 110 -3.14 -0.54 11.68
C PRO A 110 -2.21 0.66 11.43
N GLU A 111 -0.98 0.45 10.93
CA GLU A 111 -0.05 1.54 10.61
C GLU A 111 -0.56 2.43 9.48
N ASP A 112 -1.23 1.87 8.47
CA ASP A 112 -1.83 2.63 7.38
C ASP A 112 -3.02 3.48 7.89
N ALA A 113 -3.80 2.95 8.83
CA ALA A 113 -4.86 3.70 9.50
C ALA A 113 -4.33 4.83 10.39
N ILE A 114 -3.17 4.63 11.04
CA ILE A 114 -2.49 5.68 11.81
C ILE A 114 -1.98 6.77 10.87
N ALA A 115 -1.36 6.40 9.75
CA ALA A 115 -0.92 7.34 8.72
C ALA A 115 -2.11 8.14 8.15
N PHE A 116 -3.22 7.47 7.85
CA PHE A 116 -4.49 8.10 7.48
C PHE A 116 -4.93 9.11 8.55
N ALA A 117 -5.08 8.67 9.81
CA ALA A 117 -5.56 9.51 10.91
C ALA A 117 -4.75 10.79 11.08
N LYS A 118 -3.42 10.71 10.87
CA LYS A 118 -2.51 11.86 10.86
C LYS A 118 -2.76 12.78 9.67
N GLN A 119 -2.89 12.22 8.46
CA GLN A 119 -3.10 12.99 7.22
C GLN A 119 -4.42 13.77 7.23
N VAL A 120 -5.48 13.21 7.82
CA VAL A 120 -6.79 13.87 7.93
C VAL A 120 -7.01 14.57 9.27
N GLU A 121 -5.99 14.66 10.13
CA GLU A 121 -6.02 15.36 11.43
C GLU A 121 -7.18 14.93 12.35
N ILE A 122 -7.54 13.64 12.35
CA ILE A 122 -8.54 13.08 13.28
C ILE A 122 -8.06 13.17 14.74
N TYR A 123 -6.75 13.39 14.98
CA TYR A 123 -6.14 13.60 16.29
C TYR A 123 -5.35 14.92 16.36
N PRO A 124 -5.24 15.53 17.57
CA PRO A 124 -4.26 16.57 17.80
C PRO A 124 -2.86 16.04 17.48
N ILE A 125 -2.06 16.84 16.77
CA ILE A 125 -0.69 16.53 16.34
C ILE A 125 0.29 16.40 17.53
N ASP A 126 -0.20 16.57 18.77
CA ASP A 126 0.59 16.39 19.98
C ASP A 126 1.01 14.93 20.15
N ASP A 127 2.20 14.70 20.72
CA ASP A 127 2.96 13.43 20.88
C ASP A 127 2.25 12.29 21.67
N VAL A 128 0.91 12.23 21.67
CA VAL A 128 0.16 11.10 22.21
C VAL A 128 0.24 9.94 21.22
N PRO A 129 0.79 8.78 21.61
CA PRO A 129 0.81 7.60 20.76
C PRO A 129 -0.64 7.24 20.38
N ILE A 130 -0.90 7.13 19.08
CA ILE A 130 -2.16 6.58 18.58
C ILE A 130 -2.05 5.07 18.74
N ASP A 131 -2.77 4.51 19.70
CA ASP A 131 -2.80 3.08 19.94
C ASP A 131 -3.96 2.44 19.15
N SER A 132 -3.72 1.24 18.62
CA SER A 132 -4.75 0.45 17.91
C SER A 132 -5.13 -0.75 18.75
N ILE A 133 -6.42 -1.08 18.80
CA ILE A 133 -6.92 -2.27 19.50
C ILE A 133 -7.40 -3.28 18.46
N SER A 134 -6.83 -4.48 18.44
CA SER A 134 -7.30 -5.54 17.54
C SER A 134 -8.67 -6.07 17.95
N GLY A 135 -9.42 -6.57 16.97
CA GLY A 135 -10.74 -7.14 17.16
C GLY A 135 -10.71 -8.37 18.07
N ASP A 136 -9.69 -9.21 17.92
CA ASP A 136 -9.46 -10.36 18.80
C ASP A 136 -9.29 -9.92 20.27
N HIS A 137 -8.45 -8.92 20.53
CA HIS A 137 -8.24 -8.42 21.89
C HIS A 137 -9.52 -7.77 22.45
N LEU A 138 -10.25 -7.03 21.61
CA LEU A 138 -11.53 -6.44 21.97
C LEU A 138 -12.57 -7.51 22.35
N GLY A 139 -12.55 -8.67 21.68
CA GLY A 139 -13.42 -9.82 21.94
C GLY A 139 -13.16 -10.53 23.28
N GLU A 140 -11.93 -10.45 23.79
CA GLU A 140 -11.56 -10.99 25.11
C GLU A 140 -11.96 -10.08 26.28
N MET A 141 -12.29 -8.82 26.00
CA MET A 141 -12.64 -7.85 27.03
C MET A 141 -14.00 -8.14 27.66
N ASN A 142 -14.09 -7.92 28.98
CA ASN A 142 -15.37 -7.85 29.64
C ASN A 142 -16.15 -6.58 29.19
N ARG A 143 -17.45 -6.55 29.47
CA ARG A 143 -18.36 -5.47 29.03
C ARG A 143 -17.93 -4.06 29.48
N LEU A 144 -17.33 -3.92 30.66
CA LEU A 144 -16.88 -2.62 31.16
C LEU A 144 -15.63 -2.16 30.41
N SER A 145 -14.65 -3.04 30.26
CA SER A 145 -13.41 -2.78 29.52
C SER A 145 -13.70 -2.49 28.03
N PHE A 146 -14.57 -3.27 27.39
CA PHE A 146 -15.04 -3.04 26.02
C PHE A 146 -15.67 -1.65 25.88
N SER A 147 -16.60 -1.30 26.77
CA SER A 147 -17.28 0.00 26.71
C SER A 147 -16.31 1.16 26.91
N GLN A 148 -15.25 0.98 27.70
CA GLN A 148 -14.22 1.99 27.89
C GLN A 148 -13.34 2.10 26.64
N ALA A 149 -12.88 0.97 26.09
CA ALA A 149 -12.06 0.91 24.89
C ALA A 149 -12.74 1.60 23.70
N VAL A 150 -14.02 1.31 23.44
CA VAL A 150 -14.80 1.96 22.36
C VAL A 150 -14.91 3.48 22.55
N LYS A 151 -14.96 3.96 23.80
CA LYS A 151 -15.05 5.40 24.08
C LYS A 151 -13.71 6.10 23.86
N THR A 152 -12.64 5.53 24.40
CA THR A 152 -11.34 6.21 24.46
C THR A 152 -10.48 5.97 23.22
N ASN A 153 -10.63 4.83 22.54
CA ASN A 153 -9.80 4.49 21.39
C ASN A 153 -10.49 4.84 20.08
N THR A 154 -9.71 5.16 19.06
CA THR A 154 -10.24 5.55 17.74
C THR A 154 -9.96 4.50 16.68
N ILE A 155 -8.84 3.78 16.75
CA ILE A 155 -8.46 2.79 15.74
C ILE A 155 -8.75 1.38 16.28
N PHE A 156 -9.51 0.61 15.52
CA PHE A 156 -9.79 -0.80 15.79
C PHE A 156 -9.43 -1.62 14.56
N SER A 157 -8.34 -2.37 14.65
CA SER A 157 -7.89 -3.26 13.57
C SER A 157 -8.49 -4.65 13.72
N ARG A 158 -8.27 -5.50 12.72
CA ARG A 158 -8.65 -6.90 12.76
C ARG A 158 -7.89 -7.67 13.85
#